data_AF-A0A1M7KX22-F1
#
_entry.id   AF-A0A1M7KX22-F1
#
_cell.length_a   1.000
_cell.length_b   1.000
_cell.length_c   1.000
_cell.angle_alpha   90.00
_cell.angle_beta   90.00
_cell.angle_gamma   90.00
#
_symmetry.space_group_name_H-M   'P 1'
#
loop_
_entity.id
_entity.type
_entity.pdbx_description
1 polymer ?
#
loop_
_entity_poly.entity_id
_entity_poly.type
_entity_poly.pdbx_seq_one_letter_code
_entity_poly.pdbx_strand_id
1 'polypeptide(L)'
;MPSTHPHPIRALVVLLAALACGAAHAGPPEGDLFGYKLGAPYAVGELTQQRTRVSSMVEMLIDKPDKAPEFKAVELLATPKSLTLLSVHGVADFPDEAQARAFASRQSAQITSAYGDKCPKSPSFMNDLVKLLCPGGLELSVSYYPPDASRVQHKVHLGLRLAPDSEAGRRLSRLAEQESAAPAADVDSAQRSDKPKADTPAAKQSPQ
;
A
#
# COMPACT_ATOMS: atom_id res chain seq x y z
N MET A 1 41.00 -61.81 -18.04
CA MET A 1 39.94 -61.07 -18.74
C MET A 1 39.07 -60.37 -17.71
N PRO A 2 39.05 -59.04 -17.65
CA PRO A 2 38.30 -58.28 -16.67
C PRO A 2 36.87 -58.00 -17.18
N SER A 3 35.87 -58.08 -16.31
CA SER A 3 34.55 -57.49 -16.57
C SER A 3 34.21 -56.58 -15.40
N THR A 4 34.28 -55.28 -15.67
CA THR A 4 33.94 -54.17 -14.77
C THR A 4 32.46 -53.84 -14.91
N HIS A 5 31.68 -54.01 -13.84
CA HIS A 5 30.34 -53.43 -13.73
C HIS A 5 30.41 -52.11 -12.94
N PRO A 6 29.96 -50.97 -13.48
CA PRO A 6 29.89 -49.73 -12.73
C PRO A 6 28.58 -49.64 -11.93
N HIS A 7 28.71 -49.18 -10.69
CA HIS A 7 27.65 -48.94 -9.71
C HIS A 7 26.62 -47.87 -10.15
N PRO A 8 25.30 -48.12 -10.03
CA PRO A 8 24.27 -47.09 -10.16
C PRO A 8 23.72 -46.71 -8.77
N ILE A 9 24.55 -46.18 -7.88
CA ILE A 9 24.10 -45.66 -6.58
C ILE A 9 24.76 -44.31 -6.33
N ARG A 10 24.46 -43.30 -7.17
CA ARG A 10 24.91 -41.93 -6.92
C ARG A 10 24.15 -40.83 -7.67
N ALA A 11 22.90 -41.07 -8.07
CA ALA A 11 22.14 -40.12 -8.89
C ALA A 11 20.76 -39.74 -8.34
N LEU A 12 20.49 -39.92 -7.04
CA LEU A 12 19.15 -39.65 -6.47
C LEU A 12 19.16 -38.83 -5.16
N VAL A 13 20.18 -37.99 -4.93
CA VAL A 13 20.22 -37.12 -3.73
C VAL A 13 20.36 -35.63 -4.08
N VAL A 14 20.59 -35.26 -5.34
CA VAL A 14 20.80 -33.86 -5.74
C VAL A 14 19.51 -33.15 -6.20
N LEU A 15 18.42 -33.88 -6.46
CA LEU A 15 17.23 -33.30 -7.11
C LEU A 15 16.15 -32.70 -6.17
N LEU A 16 16.29 -32.85 -4.85
CA LEU A 16 15.30 -32.35 -3.87
C LEU A 16 15.71 -31.02 -3.20
N ALA A 17 16.90 -30.48 -3.46
CA ALA A 17 17.34 -29.20 -2.92
C ALA A 17 16.96 -27.97 -3.78
N ALA A 18 16.37 -28.19 -4.96
CA ALA A 18 16.03 -27.12 -5.92
C ALA A 18 14.57 -26.60 -5.81
N LEU A 19 13.76 -27.14 -4.89
CA LEU A 19 12.36 -26.72 -4.68
C LEU A 19 12.15 -25.80 -3.47
N ALA A 20 13.23 -25.32 -2.86
CA ALA A 20 13.18 -24.10 -2.06
C ALA A 20 13.34 -22.89 -3.00
N CYS A 21 12.41 -22.73 -3.95
CA CYS A 21 12.12 -21.42 -4.52
C CYS A 21 11.59 -20.57 -3.36
N GLY A 22 12.51 -20.02 -2.57
CA GLY A 22 12.20 -18.90 -1.71
C GLY A 22 11.62 -17.83 -2.62
N ALA A 23 10.31 -17.60 -2.50
CA ALA A 23 9.75 -16.35 -2.95
C ALA A 23 10.59 -15.28 -2.25
N ALA A 24 11.51 -14.67 -2.98
CA ALA A 24 12.20 -13.49 -2.51
C ALA A 24 11.09 -12.48 -2.30
N HIS A 25 10.66 -12.33 -1.04
CA HIS A 25 9.68 -11.33 -0.69
C HIS A 25 10.35 -10.01 -1.02
N ALA A 26 9.80 -9.32 -2.02
CA ALA A 26 10.21 -7.96 -2.34
C ALA A 26 10.17 -7.17 -1.03
N GLY A 27 11.23 -6.40 -0.75
CA GLY A 27 11.31 -5.58 0.44
C GLY A 27 11.12 -4.10 0.10
N PRO A 28 11.41 -3.21 1.07
CA PRO A 28 11.35 -1.77 0.88
C PRO A 28 12.13 -1.23 -0.33
N PRO A 29 13.32 -1.75 -0.69
CA PRO A 29 14.01 -1.33 -1.91
C PRO A 29 13.23 -1.62 -3.21
N GLU A 30 12.36 -2.63 -3.20
CA GLU A 30 11.52 -3.04 -4.31
C GLU A 30 10.09 -2.45 -4.23
N GLY A 31 9.84 -1.56 -3.26
CA GLY A 31 8.56 -0.88 -3.08
C GLY A 31 7.53 -1.68 -2.28
N ASP A 32 7.94 -2.71 -1.55
CA ASP A 32 7.03 -3.54 -0.75
C ASP A 32 7.31 -3.36 0.75
N LEU A 33 6.24 -3.19 1.54
CA LEU A 33 6.30 -3.25 3.00
C LEU A 33 5.07 -4.02 3.51
N PHE A 34 5.31 -5.00 4.38
CA PHE A 34 4.28 -5.92 4.90
C PHE A 34 3.49 -6.66 3.81
N GLY A 35 4.08 -6.88 2.63
CA GLY A 35 3.40 -7.51 1.50
C GLY A 35 2.41 -6.61 0.78
N TYR A 36 2.55 -5.28 0.91
CA TYR A 36 1.82 -4.27 0.16
C TYR A 36 2.79 -3.49 -0.73
N LYS A 37 2.53 -3.48 -2.03
CA LYS A 37 3.42 -2.90 -3.04
C LYS A 37 2.97 -1.52 -3.49
N LEU A 38 3.85 -0.52 -3.35
CA LEU A 38 3.60 0.84 -3.82
C LEU A 38 3.50 0.88 -5.35
N GLY A 39 2.59 1.72 -5.86
CA GLY A 39 2.26 1.82 -7.27
C GLY A 39 1.40 0.68 -7.82
N ALA A 40 1.07 -0.34 -7.01
CA ALA A 40 0.11 -1.36 -7.37
C ALA A 40 -1.31 -0.99 -6.89
N PRO A 41 -2.36 -1.42 -7.61
CA PRO A 41 -3.73 -1.30 -7.13
C PRO A 41 -3.94 -2.19 -5.90
N TYR A 42 -4.65 -1.66 -4.91
CA TYR A 42 -5.03 -2.39 -3.72
C TYR A 42 -6.43 -3.00 -3.86
N ALA A 43 -6.54 -4.30 -3.60
CA ALA A 43 -7.82 -4.98 -3.50
C ALA A 43 -8.35 -4.89 -2.07
N VAL A 44 -9.46 -4.20 -1.88
CA VAL A 44 -10.12 -4.03 -0.57
C VAL A 44 -10.59 -5.40 -0.07
N GLY A 45 -10.00 -5.86 1.03
CA GLY A 45 -10.41 -7.09 1.73
C GLY A 45 -11.38 -6.81 2.88
N GLU A 46 -11.93 -7.88 3.46
CA GLU A 46 -12.91 -7.80 4.56
C GLU A 46 -12.42 -7.04 5.80
N LEU A 47 -11.11 -7.08 6.06
CA LEU A 47 -10.49 -6.39 7.19
C LEU A 47 -10.17 -4.91 6.91
N THR A 48 -10.39 -4.44 5.69
CA THR A 48 -10.07 -3.07 5.29
C THR A 48 -11.23 -2.15 5.58
N GLN A 49 -10.97 -1.10 6.36
CA GLN A 49 -11.89 0.00 6.60
C GLN A 49 -11.41 1.25 5.86
N GLN A 50 -12.22 1.78 4.94
CA GLN A 50 -11.97 3.11 4.40
C GLN A 50 -12.34 4.16 5.46
N ARG A 51 -11.37 4.99 5.86
CA ARG A 51 -11.51 5.87 7.03
C ARG A 51 -11.95 7.26 6.64
N THR A 52 -11.19 7.91 5.77
CA THR A 52 -11.33 9.34 5.50
C THR A 52 -10.65 9.68 4.18
N ARG A 53 -11.04 10.81 3.59
CA ARG A 53 -10.31 11.42 2.48
C ARG A 53 -9.26 12.38 3.02
N VAL A 54 -8.01 12.17 2.66
CA VAL A 54 -6.91 13.07 3.02
C VAL A 54 -6.44 13.75 1.74
N SER A 55 -6.83 15.02 1.54
CA SER A 55 -6.62 15.73 0.28
C SER A 55 -7.34 15.04 -0.91
N SER A 56 -6.66 14.82 -2.04
CA SER A 56 -7.14 14.07 -3.20
C SER A 56 -7.03 12.54 -3.05
N MET A 57 -6.52 12.05 -1.91
CA MET A 57 -6.27 10.63 -1.65
C MET A 57 -7.31 10.04 -0.69
N VAL A 58 -7.38 8.71 -0.64
CA VAL A 58 -8.16 7.97 0.37
C VAL A 58 -7.23 7.26 1.33
N GLU A 59 -7.56 7.36 2.61
CA GLU A 59 -6.91 6.62 3.67
C GLU A 59 -7.76 5.39 4.03
N MET A 60 -7.09 4.25 4.10
CA MET A 60 -7.67 2.97 4.51
C MET A 60 -6.88 2.41 5.69
N LEU A 61 -7.55 1.64 6.53
CA LEU A 61 -6.98 1.01 7.71
C LEU A 61 -7.25 -0.48 7.69
N ILE A 62 -6.24 -1.27 8.00
CA ILE A 62 -6.36 -2.69 8.30
C ILE A 62 -6.05 -2.86 9.78
N ASP A 63 -7.09 -3.10 10.59
CA ASP A 63 -6.93 -3.36 12.02
C ASP A 63 -6.40 -4.79 12.23
N LYS A 64 -5.48 -4.96 13.17
CA LYS A 64 -4.82 -6.25 13.48
C LYS A 64 -4.30 -6.98 12.23
N PRO A 65 -3.31 -6.40 11.53
CA PRO A 65 -2.80 -6.94 10.28
C PRO A 65 -2.06 -8.26 10.49
N ASP A 66 -2.50 -9.34 9.83
CA ASP A 66 -1.84 -10.66 9.91
C ASP A 66 -0.36 -10.62 9.48
N LYS A 67 -0.02 -9.73 8.55
CA LYS A 67 1.32 -9.59 7.97
C LYS A 67 2.27 -8.70 8.78
N ALA A 68 1.77 -8.06 9.84
CA ALA A 68 2.53 -7.09 10.64
C ALA A 68 2.07 -7.13 12.13
N PRO A 69 2.12 -8.30 12.79
CA PRO A 69 1.46 -8.53 14.08
C PRO A 69 1.99 -7.68 15.24
N GLU A 70 3.20 -7.12 15.11
CA GLU A 70 3.77 -6.17 16.07
C GLU A 70 3.16 -4.76 15.99
N PHE A 71 2.35 -4.49 14.95
CA PHE A 71 1.62 -3.25 14.76
C PHE A 71 0.14 -3.46 15.07
N LYS A 72 -0.46 -2.45 15.70
CA LYS A 72 -1.91 -2.41 15.97
C LYS A 72 -2.70 -2.37 14.67
N ALA A 73 -2.21 -1.62 13.69
CA ALA A 73 -2.85 -1.46 12.39
C ALA A 73 -1.84 -1.21 11.27
N VAL A 74 -2.27 -1.44 10.02
CA VAL A 74 -1.62 -0.90 8.82
C VAL A 74 -2.51 0.18 8.21
N GLU A 75 -1.97 1.39 8.08
CA GLU A 75 -2.57 2.52 7.36
C GLU A 75 -2.07 2.51 5.91
N LEU A 76 -3.00 2.58 4.96
CA LEU A 76 -2.73 2.65 3.53
C LEU A 76 -3.24 3.98 2.98
N LEU A 77 -2.42 4.66 2.18
CA LEU A 77 -2.84 5.82 1.41
C LEU A 77 -2.86 5.46 -0.07
N ALA A 78 -3.97 5.72 -0.75
CA ALA A 78 -4.16 5.34 -2.14
C ALA A 78 -4.89 6.42 -2.96
N THR A 79 -4.79 6.31 -4.27
CA THR A 79 -5.63 7.08 -5.20
C THR A 79 -7.11 6.71 -5.01
N PRO A 80 -8.05 7.64 -5.19
CA PRO A 80 -9.44 7.47 -4.74
C PRO A 80 -10.28 6.50 -5.58
N LYS A 81 -9.96 6.28 -6.86
CA LYS A 81 -10.72 5.39 -7.75
C LYS A 81 -9.95 4.11 -8.06
N SER A 82 -8.70 4.22 -8.51
CA SER A 82 -7.90 3.03 -8.84
C SER A 82 -7.32 2.32 -7.61
N LEU A 83 -7.39 2.96 -6.43
CA LEU A 83 -6.80 2.46 -5.19
C LEU A 83 -5.32 2.10 -5.34
N THR A 84 -4.60 2.85 -6.17
CA THR A 84 -3.16 2.67 -6.38
C THR A 84 -2.41 3.18 -5.16
N LEU A 85 -1.60 2.31 -4.54
CA LEU A 85 -0.93 2.61 -3.27
C LEU A 85 0.18 3.65 -3.42
N LEU A 86 0.15 4.65 -2.54
CA LEU A 86 1.16 5.70 -2.39
C LEU A 86 2.05 5.49 -1.18
N SER A 87 1.46 5.05 -0.07
CA SER A 87 2.17 4.78 1.17
C SER A 87 1.51 3.67 1.98
N VAL A 88 2.35 2.98 2.75
CA VAL A 88 2.00 1.92 3.70
C VAL A 88 2.67 2.26 5.02
N HIS A 89 1.91 2.32 6.11
CA HIS A 89 2.45 2.56 7.46
C HIS A 89 1.98 1.49 8.43
N GLY A 90 2.91 0.81 9.09
CA GLY A 90 2.62 0.04 10.30
C GLY A 90 2.53 1.00 11.48
N VAL A 91 1.44 0.91 12.25
CA VAL A 91 1.12 1.81 13.35
C VAL A 91 1.10 1.06 14.67
N ALA A 92 1.90 1.52 15.62
CA ALA A 92 1.91 1.03 16.99
C ALA A 92 1.62 2.17 17.96
N ASP A 93 0.67 1.96 18.87
CA ASP A 93 0.30 2.94 19.89
C ASP A 93 0.76 2.46 21.28
N PHE A 94 1.27 3.39 22.09
CA PHE A 94 1.79 3.13 23.42
C PHE A 94 1.24 4.15 24.42
N PRO A 95 0.88 3.73 25.64
CA PRO A 95 0.49 4.65 26.70
C PRO A 95 1.70 5.39 27.32
N ASP A 96 2.92 4.88 27.10
CA ASP A 96 4.14 5.34 27.74
C ASP A 96 5.21 5.75 26.71
N GLU A 97 5.86 6.89 26.96
CA GLU A 97 6.89 7.44 26.07
C GLU A 97 8.10 6.52 25.97
N ALA A 98 8.57 5.96 27.09
CA ALA A 98 9.78 5.15 27.11
C ALA A 98 9.58 3.86 26.30
N GLN A 99 8.43 3.23 26.40
CA GLN A 99 8.05 2.08 25.57
C GLN A 99 7.98 2.44 24.08
N ALA A 100 7.35 3.56 23.73
CA ALA A 100 7.27 4.04 22.35
C ALA A 100 8.66 4.28 21.76
N ARG A 101 9.53 4.99 22.48
CA ARG A 101 10.90 5.26 22.04
C ARG A 101 11.75 4.00 21.95
N ALA A 102 11.59 3.07 22.88
CA ALA A 102 12.29 1.78 22.84
C ALA A 102 11.87 0.98 21.60
N PHE A 103 10.58 0.93 21.29
CA PHE A 103 10.07 0.30 20.07
C PHE A 103 10.62 0.98 18.82
N ALA A 104 10.52 2.31 18.73
CA ALA A 104 10.98 3.06 17.58
C ALA A 104 12.50 2.93 17.36
N SER A 105 13.29 2.89 18.43
CA SER A 105 14.74 2.64 18.36
C SER A 105 15.06 1.25 17.81
N ARG A 106 14.36 0.21 18.27
CA ARG A 106 14.51 -1.16 17.73
C ARG A 106 14.17 -1.21 16.24
N GLN A 107 13.05 -0.61 15.83
CA GLN A 107 12.65 -0.56 14.43
C GLN A 107 13.68 0.20 13.59
N SER A 108 14.17 1.34 14.07
CA SER A 108 15.18 2.17 13.39
C SER A 108 16.49 1.40 13.18
N ALA A 109 16.94 0.66 14.21
CA ALA A 109 18.13 -0.19 14.14
C ALA A 109 17.93 -1.35 13.14
N GLN A 110 16.78 -2.01 13.19
CA GLN A 110 16.43 -3.10 12.28
C GLN A 110 16.44 -2.65 10.82
N ILE A 111 15.75 -1.56 10.48
CA ILE A 111 15.69 -1.11 9.08
C ILE A 111 17.01 -0.54 8.59
N THR A 112 17.78 0.13 9.46
CA THR A 112 19.13 0.60 9.10
C THR A 112 20.05 -0.58 8.83
N SER A 113 19.99 -1.62 9.65
CA SER A 113 20.80 -2.83 9.47
C SER A 113 20.39 -3.63 8.24
N ALA A 114 19.10 -3.70 7.93
CA ALA A 114 18.59 -4.52 6.84
C ALA A 114 18.73 -3.82 5.46
N TYR A 115 18.60 -2.50 5.42
CA TYR A 115 18.47 -1.75 4.17
C TYR A 115 19.46 -0.60 4.00
N GLY A 116 20.28 -0.27 5.01
CA GLY A 116 21.16 0.91 4.98
C GLY A 116 22.17 0.91 3.82
N ASP A 117 22.63 -0.26 3.37
CA ASP A 117 23.55 -0.38 2.24
C ASP A 117 22.86 -0.16 0.88
N LYS A 118 21.55 -0.40 0.81
CA LYS A 118 20.74 -0.27 -0.42
C LYS A 118 20.01 1.07 -0.49
N CYS A 119 19.69 1.63 0.67
CA CYS A 119 18.89 2.83 0.83
C CYS A 119 19.69 3.81 1.70
N PRO A 120 20.46 4.75 1.10
CA PRO A 120 21.23 5.72 1.85
C PRO A 120 20.35 6.50 2.83
N LYS A 121 20.93 6.83 3.99
CA LYS A 121 20.30 7.73 4.97
C LYS A 121 20.07 9.10 4.35
N SER A 122 18.89 9.64 4.59
CA SER A 122 18.49 10.99 4.23
C SER A 122 18.34 11.83 5.50
N PRO A 123 18.49 13.17 5.41
CA PRO A 123 18.01 14.05 6.46
C PRO A 123 16.57 13.71 6.85
N SER A 124 16.36 13.48 8.15
CA SER A 124 15.05 13.28 8.78
C SER A 124 14.31 14.61 8.91
N PHE A 125 12.99 14.62 8.80
CA PHE A 125 12.16 15.81 9.04
C PHE A 125 11.16 15.58 10.19
N MET A 126 10.92 16.64 10.97
CA MET A 126 9.95 16.74 12.08
C MET A 126 10.06 15.65 13.15
N ASN A 127 9.52 14.47 12.86
CA ASN A 127 9.27 13.38 13.79
C ASN A 127 10.00 12.08 13.38
N ASP A 128 10.72 12.10 12.26
CA ASP A 128 11.48 10.95 11.76
C ASP A 128 12.71 10.71 12.65
N LEU A 129 12.80 9.51 13.22
CA LEU A 129 14.00 9.03 13.90
C LEU A 129 15.03 8.54 12.90
N VAL A 130 14.58 7.92 11.82
CA VAL A 130 15.40 7.56 10.67
C VAL A 130 14.58 7.67 9.40
N LYS A 131 15.25 8.10 8.32
CA LYS A 131 14.72 8.11 6.96
C LYS A 131 15.78 7.56 6.01
N LEU A 132 15.43 6.55 5.24
CA LEU A 132 16.25 5.94 4.20
C LEU A 132 15.61 6.22 2.84
N LEU A 133 16.44 6.66 1.88
CA LEU A 133 16.02 6.85 0.49
C LEU A 133 16.40 5.62 -0.31
N CYS A 134 15.41 4.82 -0.66
CA CYS A 134 15.58 3.66 -1.51
C CYS A 134 15.52 4.03 -3.01
N PRO A 135 16.07 3.19 -3.90
CA PRO A 135 15.97 3.39 -5.33
C PRO A 135 14.52 3.58 -5.82
N GLY A 136 14.34 4.28 -6.94
CA GLY A 136 13.01 4.51 -7.51
C GLY A 136 12.18 5.59 -6.79
N GLY A 137 12.80 6.38 -5.91
CA GLY A 137 12.12 7.45 -5.19
C GLY A 137 11.24 6.93 -4.07
N LEU A 138 11.72 5.90 -3.37
CA LEU A 138 11.04 5.28 -2.23
C LEU A 138 11.64 5.81 -0.93
N GLU A 139 10.80 6.11 0.04
CA GLU A 139 11.20 6.58 1.37
C GLU A 139 10.75 5.57 2.42
N LEU A 140 11.72 4.95 3.09
CA LEU A 140 11.49 4.09 4.25
C LEU A 140 11.82 4.89 5.51
N SER A 141 10.89 5.01 6.45
CA SER A 141 11.10 5.81 7.67
C SER A 141 10.55 5.13 8.92
N VAL A 142 11.14 5.49 10.06
CA VAL A 142 10.55 5.27 11.38
C VAL A 142 10.32 6.63 12.01
N SER A 143 9.09 6.92 12.41
CA SER A 143 8.67 8.20 12.95
C SER A 143 8.00 8.02 14.31
N TYR A 144 8.26 8.93 15.24
CA TYR A 144 7.66 8.94 16.58
C TYR A 144 6.81 10.20 16.75
N TYR A 145 5.56 10.02 17.17
CA TYR A 145 4.60 11.09 17.40
C TYR A 145 4.22 11.10 18.89
N PRO A 146 4.48 12.19 19.62
CA PRO A 146 3.96 12.34 20.98
C PRO A 146 2.43 12.54 20.96
N PRO A 147 1.74 12.30 22.09
CA PRO A 147 0.34 12.64 22.27
C PRO A 147 0.07 14.12 21.96
N ASP A 148 -1.12 14.42 21.46
CA ASP A 148 -1.59 15.78 21.23
C ASP A 148 -3.11 15.90 21.46
N ALA A 149 -3.69 17.07 21.16
CA ALA A 149 -5.12 17.32 21.36
C ALA A 149 -6.06 16.34 20.63
N SER A 150 -5.57 15.67 19.58
CA SER A 150 -6.31 14.65 18.81
C SER A 150 -5.93 13.21 19.16
N ARG A 151 -4.83 13.00 19.89
CA ARG A 151 -4.25 11.68 20.16
C ARG A 151 -3.81 11.54 21.60
N VAL A 152 -4.42 10.61 22.32
CA VAL A 152 -4.13 10.38 23.74
C VAL A 152 -2.90 9.46 23.97
N GLN A 153 -2.40 8.80 22.92
CA GLN A 153 -1.32 7.81 23.00
C GLN A 153 -0.09 8.24 22.20
N HIS A 154 1.10 7.77 22.64
CA HIS A 154 2.33 7.86 21.87
C HIS A 154 2.23 6.92 20.68
N LYS A 155 2.65 7.37 19.49
CA LYS A 155 2.46 6.61 18.25
C LYS A 155 3.78 6.46 17.51
N VAL A 156 4.05 5.26 17.01
CA VAL A 156 5.23 4.96 16.19
C VAL A 156 4.77 4.45 14.84
N HIS A 157 5.29 5.05 13.77
CA HIS A 157 5.06 4.62 12.40
C HIS A 157 6.33 3.99 11.84
N LEU A 158 6.20 2.82 11.21
CA LEU A 158 7.17 2.29 10.25
C LEU A 158 6.55 2.39 8.87
N GLY A 159 7.11 3.25 8.02
CA GLY A 159 6.49 3.69 6.77
C GLY A 159 7.32 3.42 5.55
N LEU A 160 6.67 2.98 4.47
CA LEU A 160 7.20 3.06 3.11
C LEU A 160 6.28 3.94 2.28
N ARG A 161 6.83 4.95 1.61
CA ARG A 161 6.07 5.82 0.70
C ARG A 161 6.86 6.18 -0.54
N LEU A 162 6.15 6.62 -1.57
CA LEU A 162 6.77 7.31 -2.71
C LEU A 162 7.13 8.73 -2.29
N ALA A 163 8.39 9.13 -2.52
CA ALA A 163 8.85 10.48 -2.29
C ALA A 163 7.98 11.44 -3.13
N PRO A 164 7.42 12.52 -2.56
CA PRO A 164 6.54 13.43 -3.29
C PRO A 164 7.19 14.07 -4.53
N ASP A 165 8.52 14.24 -4.49
CA ASP A 165 9.37 14.79 -5.54
C ASP A 165 9.98 13.71 -6.46
N SER A 166 9.64 12.43 -6.27
CA SER A 166 9.95 11.40 -7.25
C SER A 166 9.01 11.50 -8.47
N GLU A 167 9.46 10.97 -9.61
CA GLU A 167 8.59 10.89 -10.80
C GLU A 167 7.34 10.06 -10.54
N ALA A 168 7.48 8.92 -9.87
CA ALA A 168 6.37 8.05 -9.51
C ALA A 168 5.40 8.73 -8.54
N GLY A 169 5.91 9.41 -7.50
CA GLY A 169 5.11 10.21 -6.57
C GLY A 169 4.32 11.30 -7.29
N ARG A 170 4.97 12.12 -8.11
CA ARG A 170 4.30 13.15 -8.93
C ARG A 170 3.25 12.57 -9.87
N ARG A 171 3.51 11.41 -10.48
CA ARG A 171 2.56 10.75 -11.38
C ARG A 171 1.31 10.31 -10.62
N LEU A 172 1.45 9.69 -9.46
CA LEU A 172 0.30 9.23 -8.69
C LEU A 172 -0.47 10.38 -8.04
N SER A 173 0.20 11.46 -7.61
CA SER A 173 -0.48 12.68 -7.17
C SER A 173 -1.39 13.25 -8.25
N ARG A 174 -0.88 13.36 -9.49
CA ARG A 174 -1.70 13.80 -10.65
C ARG A 174 -2.85 12.84 -10.93
N LEU A 175 -2.61 11.53 -10.84
CA LEU A 175 -3.68 10.54 -11.01
C LEU A 175 -4.77 10.73 -9.94
N ALA A 176 -4.40 10.92 -8.68
CA ALA A 176 -5.35 11.15 -7.61
C ALA A 176 -6.19 12.41 -7.81
N GLU A 177 -5.57 13.50 -8.29
CA GLU A 177 -6.27 14.74 -8.66
C GLU A 177 -7.27 14.50 -9.81
N GLN A 178 -6.86 13.79 -10.86
CA GLN A 178 -7.73 13.45 -11.99
C GLN A 178 -8.92 12.58 -11.56
N GLU A 179 -8.65 11.55 -10.75
CA GLU A 179 -9.68 10.66 -10.22
C GLU A 179 -10.64 11.40 -9.29
N SER A 180 -10.13 12.37 -8.54
CA SER A 180 -10.89 13.24 -7.64
C SER A 180 -11.77 14.26 -8.35
N ALA A 181 -11.32 14.80 -9.49
CA ALA A 181 -12.01 15.83 -10.26
C ALA A 181 -13.01 15.26 -11.27
N ALA A 182 -12.81 14.02 -11.74
CA ALA A 182 -13.74 13.40 -12.66
C ALA A 182 -15.07 13.10 -11.94
N PRO A 183 -16.22 13.58 -12.47
CA PRO A 183 -17.53 13.25 -11.90
C PRO A 183 -17.69 11.73 -11.79
N ALA A 184 -18.38 11.26 -10.75
CA ALA A 184 -18.82 9.87 -10.72
C ALA A 184 -19.57 9.62 -12.03
N ALA A 185 -19.17 8.60 -12.79
CA ALA A 185 -19.90 8.25 -14.00
C ALA A 185 -21.36 8.03 -13.59
N ASP A 186 -22.26 8.85 -14.16
CA ASP A 186 -23.68 8.82 -13.89
C ASP A 186 -24.21 7.43 -14.27
N VAL A 187 -24.42 6.57 -13.26
CA VAL A 187 -24.99 5.23 -13.45
C VAL A 187 -26.45 5.32 -13.93
N ASP A 188 -27.03 6.53 -13.96
CA ASP A 188 -28.45 6.77 -14.28
C ASP A 188 -28.73 7.04 -15.77
N SER A 189 -27.70 7.05 -16.63
CA SER A 189 -27.91 7.28 -18.08
C SER A 189 -28.43 6.04 -18.83
N ALA A 190 -28.43 4.87 -18.21
CA ALA A 190 -28.92 3.62 -18.81
C ALA A 190 -30.44 3.38 -18.63
N GLN A 191 -31.15 4.22 -17.86
CA GLN A 191 -32.60 4.04 -17.61
C GLN A 191 -33.51 5.02 -18.37
N ARG A 192 -32.95 5.91 -19.21
CA ARG A 192 -33.73 6.73 -20.17
C ARG A 192 -33.67 6.17 -21.58
N SER A 193 -34.11 4.94 -21.75
CA SER A 193 -34.43 4.39 -23.06
C SER A 193 -35.53 3.35 -22.85
N ASP A 194 -36.74 3.84 -22.62
CA ASP A 194 -38.01 3.18 -22.97
C ASP A 194 -39.18 3.94 -22.34
N LYS A 195 -39.57 5.04 -22.99
CA LYS A 195 -40.96 5.49 -22.87
C LYS A 195 -41.50 5.68 -24.28
N PRO A 196 -42.46 4.84 -24.73
CA PRO A 196 -43.08 5.00 -26.03
C PRO A 196 -43.74 6.38 -26.11
N LYS A 197 -43.43 7.08 -27.20
CA LYS A 197 -44.06 8.34 -27.60
C LYS A 197 -45.54 8.03 -27.86
N ALA A 198 -46.43 8.51 -26.98
CA ALA A 198 -47.86 8.39 -27.20
C ALA A 198 -48.22 9.15 -28.48
N ASP A 199 -48.80 8.43 -29.43
CA ASP A 199 -49.30 8.94 -30.70
C ASP A 199 -50.38 9.99 -30.47
N THR A 200 -50.17 11.17 -31.05
CA THR A 200 -51.20 12.20 -31.22
C THR A 200 -52.23 11.71 -32.25
N PRO A 201 -53.53 11.59 -31.92
CA PRO A 201 -54.54 11.41 -32.95
C PRO A 201 -54.85 12.75 -33.61
N ALA A 202 -54.68 12.76 -34.92
CA ALA A 202 -55.05 13.85 -35.81
C ALA A 202 -56.56 14.13 -35.83
N ALA A 203 -56.87 15.38 -36.15
CA ALA A 203 -58.16 15.98 -36.43
C ALA A 203 -59.17 15.07 -37.16
N LYS A 204 -60.44 15.16 -36.75
CA LYS A 204 -61.58 14.94 -37.64
C LYS A 204 -62.30 16.26 -37.87
N GLN A 205 -62.29 16.69 -39.13
CA GLN A 205 -63.20 17.69 -39.69
C GLN A 205 -64.62 17.12 -39.79
N SER A 206 -65.63 17.97 -39.49
CA SER A 206 -67.03 18.16 -39.98
C SER A 206 -67.81 17.01 -40.68
N PRO A 207 -69.17 16.96 -40.67
CA PRO A 207 -70.17 18.05 -40.86
C PRO A 207 -71.39 17.93 -39.90
N GLN A 208 -72.44 18.76 -39.81
CA GLN A 208 -73.16 19.73 -40.66
C GLN A 208 -73.66 20.89 -39.79
#